data_AF-A0AAQ2T1P5-F1
#
_entry.id   AF-A0AAQ2T1P5-F1
#
_cell.length_a   1.000
_cell.length_b   1.000
_cell.length_c   1.000
_cell.angle_alpha   90.00
_cell.angle_beta   90.00
_cell.angle_gamma   90.00
#
_symmetry.space_group_name_H-M   'P 1'
#
loop_
_entity.id
_entity.type
_entity.pdbx_description
1 polymer ?
#
loop_
_entity_poly.entity_id
_entity_poly.type
_entity_poly.pdbx_seq_one_letter_code
_entity_poly.pdbx_strand_id
1 'polypeptide(L)'
;MSQSDIFSTLIHHHDIQRKLCQDFQHAITQQDRPKAESAFIPLKNELEAHAAAEERHLYVPVMAFDDGLELSRHAIAEHHEMDEMMAVLSDGRTGDERFFKTAQELIDETCTI
;
A
#
# COMPACT_ATOMS: atom_id res chain seq x y z
N MET A 1 2.63 -26.99 14.72
CA MET A 1 2.69 -25.58 14.29
C MET A 1 1.43 -25.34 13.49
N SER A 2 0.60 -24.37 13.89
CA SER A 2 -0.61 -24.03 13.14
C SER A 2 -0.20 -23.54 11.76
N GLN A 3 -0.80 -24.11 10.71
CA GLN A 3 -0.71 -23.53 9.37
C GLN A 3 -1.44 -22.18 9.44
N SER A 4 -0.73 -21.08 9.23
CA SER A 4 -1.34 -19.76 9.07
C SER A 4 -2.17 -19.78 7.79
N ASP A 5 -3.47 -19.48 7.87
CA ASP A 5 -4.28 -19.30 6.67
C ASP A 5 -3.99 -17.92 6.04
N ILE A 6 -4.33 -17.77 4.76
CA ILE A 6 -4.07 -16.54 4.01
C ILE A 6 -4.69 -15.30 4.68
N PHE A 7 -5.87 -15.41 5.29
CA PHE A 7 -6.54 -14.27 5.92
C PHE A 7 -5.79 -13.80 7.16
N SER A 8 -5.37 -14.73 8.03
CA SER A 8 -4.57 -14.42 9.21
C SER A 8 -3.22 -13.80 8.84
N THR A 9 -2.61 -14.23 7.74
CA THR A 9 -1.39 -13.62 7.20
C THR A 9 -1.64 -12.21 6.69
N LEU A 10 -2.68 -11.98 5.88
CA LEU A 10 -3.02 -10.65 5.37
C LEU A 10 -3.32 -9.66 6.52
N ILE A 11 -4.08 -10.08 7.53
CA ILE A 11 -4.36 -9.27 8.72
C ILE A 11 -3.09 -8.90 9.47
N HIS A 12 -2.16 -9.86 9.66
CA HIS A 12 -0.88 -9.58 10.30
C HIS A 12 -0.05 -8.56 9.50
N HIS A 13 -0.07 -8.67 8.18
CA HIS A 13 0.62 -7.74 7.29
C HIS A 13 0.00 -6.34 7.28
N HIS A 14 -1.32 -6.19 7.51
CA HIS A 14 -1.93 -4.87 7.76
C HIS A 14 -1.33 -4.17 9.00
N ASP A 15 -1.00 -4.91 10.06
CA ASP A 15 -0.34 -4.30 11.24
C ASP A 15 1.07 -3.78 10.88
N ILE A 16 1.78 -4.49 10.00
CA ILE A 16 3.08 -4.06 9.49
C ILE A 16 2.92 -2.80 8.63
N GLN A 17 1.97 -2.79 7.69
CA GLN A 17 1.64 -1.62 6.87
C GLN A 17 1.33 -0.40 7.73
N ARG A 18 0.43 -0.53 8.72
CA ARG A 18 0.09 0.57 9.65
C ARG A 18 1.31 1.14 10.37
N LYS A 19 2.26 0.29 10.77
CA LYS A 19 3.49 0.76 11.40
C LYS A 19 4.38 1.51 10.41
N LEU A 20 4.58 0.98 9.21
CA LEU A 20 5.39 1.61 8.16
C LEU A 20 4.78 2.94 7.70
N CYS A 21 3.45 2.99 7.61
CA CYS A 21 2.65 4.19 7.41
C CYS A 21 2.95 5.28 8.45
N GLN A 22 2.97 4.93 9.74
CA GLN A 22 3.28 5.86 10.81
C GLN A 22 4.71 6.40 10.70
N ASP A 23 5.67 5.53 10.40
CA ASP A 23 7.07 5.92 10.20
C ASP A 23 7.21 6.87 9.00
N PHE A 24 6.50 6.59 7.90
CA PHE A 24 6.48 7.43 6.70
C PHE A 24 5.79 8.79 6.97
N GLN A 25 4.62 8.79 7.62
CA GLN A 25 3.90 10.01 8.04
C GLN A 25 4.80 10.89 8.92
N HIS A 26 5.53 10.30 9.86
CA HIS A 26 6.44 11.03 10.72
C HIS A 26 7.58 11.70 9.94
N ALA A 27 8.11 11.02 8.92
CA ALA A 27 9.16 11.56 8.06
C ALA A 27 8.65 12.72 7.18
N ILE A 28 7.47 12.59 6.57
CA ILE A 28 6.91 13.65 5.70
C ILE A 28 6.50 14.90 6.48
N THR A 29 6.06 14.74 7.73
CA THR A 29 5.66 15.87 8.60
C THR A 29 6.85 16.77 8.93
N GLN A 30 8.06 16.20 8.93
CA GLN A 30 9.31 16.95 9.11
C GLN A 30 9.80 17.65 7.85
N GLN A 31 9.14 17.42 6.70
CA GLN A 31 9.55 17.94 5.39
C GLN A 31 11.01 17.56 5.05
N ASP A 32 11.48 16.41 5.55
CA ASP A 32 12.82 15.88 5.32
C ASP A 32 12.75 14.82 4.23
N ARG A 33 12.98 15.23 2.98
CA ARG A 33 12.83 14.37 1.81
C ARG A 33 13.72 13.12 1.85
N PRO A 34 15.03 13.20 2.15
CA PRO A 34 15.86 12.00 2.28
C PRO A 34 15.34 10.99 3.32
N LYS A 35 14.84 11.46 4.47
CA LYS A 35 14.22 10.56 5.45
C LYS A 35 12.91 9.96 4.94
N ALA A 36 12.08 10.76 4.28
CA ALA A 36 10.81 10.29 3.72
C ALA A 36 11.04 9.24 2.62
N GLU A 37 11.99 9.47 1.71
CA GLU A 37 12.39 8.48 0.69
C GLU A 37 12.89 7.18 1.34
N SER A 38 13.69 7.27 2.41
CA SER A 38 14.16 6.08 3.14
C SER A 38 13.03 5.33 3.85
N ALA A 39 12.04 6.03 4.41
CA ALA A 39 10.88 5.43 5.08
C ALA A 39 9.86 4.86 4.07
N PHE A 40 9.80 5.43 2.87
CA PHE A 40 8.92 4.97 1.79
C PHE A 40 9.31 3.59 1.25
N ILE A 41 10.61 3.28 1.14
CA ILE A 41 11.09 1.99 0.57
C ILE A 41 10.46 0.76 1.25
N PRO A 42 10.52 0.60 2.59
CA PRO A 42 9.92 -0.55 3.23
C PRO A 42 8.38 -0.55 3.11
N LEU A 43 7.73 0.62 3.17
CA LEU A 43 6.28 0.73 2.96
C LEU A 43 5.88 0.25 1.56
N LYS A 44 6.55 0.74 0.52
CA LYS A 44 6.33 0.32 -0.87
C LYS A 44 6.41 -1.19 -1.04
N ASN A 45 7.50 -1.80 -0.54
CA ASN A 45 7.70 -3.24 -0.68
C ASN A 45 6.57 -4.05 0.00
N GLU A 46 6.11 -3.58 1.15
CA GLU A 46 5.02 -4.20 1.89
C GLU A 46 3.68 -4.05 1.15
N LEU A 47 3.36 -2.87 0.62
CA LEU A 47 2.14 -2.62 -0.15
C LEU A 47 2.10 -3.47 -1.43
N GLU A 48 3.19 -3.49 -2.20
CA GLU A 48 3.30 -4.30 -3.44
C GLU A 48 3.17 -5.81 -3.15
N ALA A 49 3.83 -6.28 -2.08
CA ALA A 49 3.75 -7.69 -1.70
C ALA A 49 2.35 -8.09 -1.21
N HIS A 50 1.69 -7.19 -0.47
CA HIS A 50 0.34 -7.39 0.03
C HIS A 50 -0.68 -7.43 -1.12
N ALA A 51 -0.69 -6.41 -1.99
CA ALA A 51 -1.57 -6.35 -3.15
C ALA A 51 -1.45 -7.60 -4.03
N ALA A 52 -0.21 -8.03 -4.32
CA ALA A 52 0.03 -9.25 -5.09
C ALA A 52 -0.49 -10.53 -4.40
N ALA A 53 -0.47 -10.58 -3.06
CA ALA A 53 -1.00 -11.70 -2.29
C ALA A 53 -2.53 -11.71 -2.32
N GLU A 54 -3.17 -10.56 -2.11
CA GLU A 54 -4.62 -10.42 -2.19
C GLU A 54 -5.14 -10.77 -3.59
N GLU A 55 -4.54 -10.23 -4.64
CA GLU A 55 -4.97 -10.51 -6.01
C GLU A 55 -4.94 -12.01 -6.33
N ARG A 56 -3.82 -12.67 -6.03
CA ARG A 56 -3.62 -14.09 -6.37
C ARG A 56 -4.42 -15.05 -5.50
N HIS A 57 -4.59 -14.72 -4.23
CA HIS A 57 -5.08 -15.69 -3.23
C HIS A 57 -6.43 -15.32 -2.62
N LEU A 58 -6.91 -14.09 -2.81
CA LEU A 58 -8.22 -13.61 -2.36
C LEU A 58 -9.10 -13.21 -3.54
N TYR A 59 -8.69 -12.26 -4.38
CA TYR A 59 -9.59 -11.70 -5.40
C TYR A 59 -9.81 -12.63 -6.59
N VAL A 60 -8.78 -13.29 -7.13
CA VAL A 60 -8.95 -14.29 -8.21
C VAL A 60 -10.00 -15.36 -7.89
N PRO A 61 -9.98 -16.03 -6.72
CA PRO A 61 -11.03 -17.01 -6.40
C PRO A 61 -12.38 -16.36 -6.11
N VAL A 62 -12.42 -15.15 -5.52
CA VAL A 62 -13.68 -14.44 -5.20
C VAL A 62 -14.39 -13.93 -6.46
N MET A 63 -13.66 -13.56 -7.51
CA MET A 63 -14.19 -13.16 -8.82
C MET A 63 -15.05 -14.23 -9.52
N ALA A 64 -14.95 -15.50 -9.11
CA ALA A 64 -15.78 -16.58 -9.65
C ALA A 64 -17.25 -16.50 -9.21
N PHE A 65 -17.57 -15.65 -8.23
CA PHE A 65 -18.91 -15.46 -7.69
C PHE A 65 -19.41 -14.05 -8.04
N ASP A 66 -20.69 -13.93 -8.44
CA ASP A 66 -21.28 -12.65 -8.86
C ASP A 66 -21.15 -11.56 -7.79
N ASP A 67 -21.40 -11.90 -6.52
CA ASP A 67 -21.26 -10.98 -5.38
C ASP A 67 -19.81 -10.52 -5.15
N GLY A 68 -18.84 -11.32 -5.58
CA GLY A 68 -17.41 -11.07 -5.42
C GLY A 68 -16.77 -10.32 -6.58
N LEU A 69 -17.40 -10.30 -7.75
CA LEU A 69 -16.82 -9.75 -8.98
C LEU A 69 -16.60 -8.23 -8.89
N GLU A 70 -17.64 -7.48 -8.53
CA GLU A 70 -17.55 -6.02 -8.45
C GLU A 70 -16.65 -5.55 -7.30
N LEU A 71 -16.69 -6.25 -6.15
CA LEU A 71 -15.78 -5.99 -5.03
C LEU A 71 -14.32 -6.19 -5.42
N SER A 72 -14.01 -7.30 -6.09
CA SER A 72 -12.65 -7.60 -6.53
C SER A 72 -12.16 -6.59 -7.58
N ARG A 73 -13.02 -6.14 -8.49
CA ARG A 73 -12.67 -5.11 -9.48
C ARG A 73 -12.36 -3.77 -8.82
N HIS A 74 -13.15 -3.40 -7.81
CA HIS A 74 -12.93 -2.17 -7.07
C HIS A 74 -11.59 -2.20 -6.33
N ALA A 75 -11.33 -3.26 -5.57
CA ALA A 75 -10.07 -3.42 -4.83
C ALA A 75 -8.83 -3.40 -5.75
N ILE A 76 -8.90 -4.07 -6.90
CA ILE A 76 -7.80 -4.05 -7.88
C ILE A 76 -7.61 -2.65 -8.49
N ALA A 77 -8.68 -1.87 -8.65
CA ALA A 77 -8.56 -0.48 -9.11
C ALA A 77 -7.90 0.41 -8.04
N GLU A 78 -8.23 0.23 -6.76
CA GLU A 78 -7.58 0.93 -5.64
C GLU A 78 -6.08 0.61 -5.59
N HIS A 79 -5.69 -0.66 -5.79
CA HIS A 79 -4.27 -1.03 -5.92
C HIS A 79 -3.58 -0.30 -7.08
N HIS A 80 -4.27 -0.14 -8.21
CA HIS A 80 -3.71 0.57 -9.35
C HIS A 80 -3.48 2.07 -9.04
N GLU A 81 -4.41 2.72 -8.34
CA GLU A 81 -4.24 4.11 -7.89
C GLU A 81 -3.05 4.23 -6.94
N MET A 82 -2.87 3.28 -6.03
CA MET A 82 -1.70 3.20 -5.16
C MET A 82 -0.39 3.01 -5.96
N ASP A 83 -0.38 2.15 -6.97
CA ASP A 83 0.78 1.93 -7.85
C ASP A 83 1.21 3.21 -8.57
N GLU A 84 0.26 4.02 -9.04
CA GLU A 84 0.55 5.31 -9.67
C GLU A 84 1.22 6.28 -8.68
N MET A 85 0.71 6.35 -7.45
CA MET A 85 1.32 7.17 -6.39
C MET A 85 2.73 6.68 -6.05
N MET A 86 2.92 5.37 -5.88
CA MET A 86 4.23 4.77 -5.61
C MET A 86 5.23 4.99 -6.75
N ALA A 87 4.77 5.01 -8.00
CA ALA A 87 5.59 5.33 -9.16
C ALA A 87 6.08 6.79 -9.12
N VAL A 88 5.22 7.75 -8.76
CA VAL A 88 5.60 9.16 -8.60
C VAL A 88 6.64 9.35 -7.50
N LEU A 89 6.48 8.65 -6.36
CA LEU A 89 7.42 8.68 -5.26
C LEU A 89 8.76 7.99 -5.61
N SER A 90 8.74 7.02 -6.52
CA SER A 90 9.92 6.30 -7.00
C SER A 90 10.66 6.97 -8.17
N ASP A 91 10.05 7.96 -8.84
CA ASP A 91 10.57 8.54 -10.09
C ASP A 91 11.93 9.24 -9.96
N GLY A 92 12.30 9.68 -8.74
CA GLY A 92 13.59 10.32 -8.45
C GLY A 92 13.78 11.71 -9.08
N ARG A 93 12.85 12.18 -9.92
CA ARG A 93 12.87 13.51 -10.55
C ARG A 93 11.69 14.39 -10.13
N THR A 94 10.71 13.82 -9.42
CA THR A 94 9.60 14.55 -8.79
C THR A 94 10.15 15.65 -7.88
N GLY A 95 9.63 16.88 -8.01
CA GLY A 95 9.96 18.00 -7.10
C GLY A 95 9.31 17.85 -5.73
N ASP A 96 9.85 18.53 -4.72
CA ASP A 96 9.46 18.35 -3.30
C ASP A 96 7.97 18.55 -3.04
N GLU A 97 7.35 19.59 -3.63
CA GLU A 97 5.91 19.85 -3.46
C GLU A 97 5.06 18.67 -3.92
N ARG A 98 5.34 18.15 -5.13
CA ARG A 98 4.61 17.00 -5.67
C ARG A 98 4.92 15.73 -4.88
N PHE A 99 6.16 15.56 -4.42
CA PHE A 99 6.56 14.40 -3.61
C PHE A 99 5.77 14.36 -2.31
N PHE A 100 5.78 15.44 -1.51
CA PHE A 100 5.08 15.46 -0.22
C PHE A 100 3.57 15.40 -0.36
N LYS A 101 3.01 16.02 -1.41
CA LYS A 101 1.58 15.89 -1.72
C LYS A 101 1.22 14.44 -2.01
N THR A 102 1.94 13.80 -2.93
CA THR A 102 1.67 12.40 -3.31
C THR A 102 1.90 11.44 -2.14
N ALA A 103 2.88 11.74 -1.29
CA ALA A 103 3.14 10.96 -0.08
C ALA A 103 1.98 11.02 0.91
N GLN A 104 1.36 12.19 1.09
CA GLN A 104 0.17 12.33 1.92
C GLN A 104 -1.03 11.61 1.29
N GLU A 105 -1.23 11.73 -0.02
CA GLU A 105 -2.30 11.00 -0.74
C GLU A 105 -2.15 9.48 -0.57
N LEU A 106 -0.93 8.94 -0.70
CA LEU A 106 -0.68 7.51 -0.47
C LEU A 106 -0.99 7.09 0.97
N ILE A 107 -0.66 7.93 1.96
CA ILE A 107 -0.97 7.65 3.36
C ILE A 107 -2.47 7.67 3.61
N ASP A 108 -3.16 8.67 3.07
CA ASP A 108 -4.61 8.80 3.23
C ASP A 108 -5.35 7.61 2.58
N GLU A 109 -4.80 7.04 1.51
CA GLU A 109 -5.35 5.85 0.87
C GLU A 109 -5.06 4.56 1.66
N THR A 110 -3.85 4.42 2.21
CA THR A 110 -3.37 3.12 2.74
C THR A 110 -3.40 2.99 4.26
N CYS A 111 -3.37 4.10 4.99
CA CYS A 111 -3.07 4.09 6.43
C CYS A 111 -4.29 4.40 7.31
N THR A 112 -5.44 4.73 6.71
CA THR A 112 -6.71 4.96 7.43
C THR A 112 -7.59 3.71 7.59
N ILE A 113 -7.11 2.56 7.13
CA ILE A 113 -7.80 1.25 7.17
C ILE A 113 -7.27 0.35 8.31
#